data_AF-A0A562MR15-F1
#
_entry.id   AF-A0A562MR15-F1
#
_cell.length_a   1.000
_cell.length_b   1.000
_cell.length_c   1.000
_cell.angle_alpha   90.00
_cell.angle_beta   90.00
_cell.angle_gamma   90.00
#
_symmetry.space_group_name_H-M   'P 1'
#
loop_
_entity.id
_entity.type
_entity.pdbx_description
1 polymer ?
#
loop_
_entity_poly.entity_id
_entity_poly.type
_entity_poly.pdbx_seq_one_letter_code
_entity_poly.pdbx_strand_id
1 'polypeptide(L)'
;MECIGKGKAHKPYEFGVKVSVATTLQRSRGGQFVAHVKALPGNPYDGHTLATVIPAIETAIGANLGKIVVDAGYRGHNAPKDKMFKVHVAGYRRGLTKAIKRALRRRAAVEPVIGHLKQDHRMGRNFLAFTQGDANNAMLAAVGYNFSLLLNWLRLLFAYFLALLATAPASPVQPRSA
;
A
#
# COMPACT_ATOMS: atom_id res chain seq x y z
N MET A 1 -2.41 -2.47 23.60
CA MET A 1 -3.52 -1.69 23.00
C MET A 1 -3.41 -0.27 23.51
N GLU A 2 -3.38 0.70 22.60
CA GLU A 2 -3.14 2.11 22.94
C GLU A 2 -4.33 2.97 22.52
N CYS A 3 -4.54 4.08 23.22
CA CYS A 3 -5.51 5.11 22.81
C CYS A 3 -4.85 6.07 21.82
N ILE A 4 -5.43 6.19 20.63
CA ILE A 4 -4.91 6.99 19.51
C ILE A 4 -5.93 8.09 19.19
N GLY A 5 -5.48 9.34 19.22
CA GLY A 5 -6.30 10.48 18.80
C GLY A 5 -6.51 10.48 17.28
N LYS A 6 -7.76 10.55 16.82
CA LYS A 6 -8.12 10.62 15.39
C LYS A 6 -8.15 12.03 14.81
N GLY A 7 -8.21 13.05 15.66
CA GLY A 7 -8.44 14.44 15.22
C GLY A 7 -9.80 14.65 14.53
N LYS A 8 -10.79 13.77 14.78
CA LYS A 8 -12.16 13.86 14.25
C LYS A 8 -13.14 14.17 15.37
N ALA A 9 -13.90 15.26 15.22
CA ALA A 9 -14.84 15.73 16.25
C ALA A 9 -15.87 14.65 16.68
N HIS A 10 -16.41 13.87 15.73
CA HIS A 10 -17.43 12.86 16.03
C HIS A 10 -16.87 11.50 16.53
N LYS A 11 -15.54 11.30 16.49
CA LYS A 11 -14.87 10.10 17.02
C LYS A 11 -13.44 10.47 17.38
N PRO A 12 -13.22 11.09 18.56
CA PRO A 12 -11.94 11.69 18.92
C PRO A 12 -10.83 10.66 19.15
N TYR A 13 -11.19 9.44 19.55
CA TYR A 13 -10.26 8.37 19.87
C TYR A 13 -10.57 7.08 19.11
N GLU A 14 -9.53 6.31 18.83
CA GLU A 14 -9.61 4.89 18.53
C GLU A 14 -8.62 4.12 19.39
N PHE A 15 -8.92 2.86 19.65
CA PHE A 15 -8.01 1.97 20.35
C PHE A 15 -7.33 1.05 19.34
N GLY A 16 -6.01 0.94 19.41
CA GLY A 16 -5.24 0.10 18.50
C GLY A 16 -3.74 0.36 18.60
N VAL A 17 -3.01 -0.03 17.57
CA VAL A 17 -1.59 0.27 17.37
C VAL A 17 -1.44 0.99 16.04
N LYS A 18 -0.57 1.99 15.98
CA LYS A 18 -0.28 2.68 14.72
C LYS A 18 0.39 1.72 13.75
N VAL A 19 -0.01 1.79 12.48
CA VAL A 19 0.60 0.98 11.42
C VAL A 19 1.08 1.91 10.33
N SER A 20 2.38 1.83 10.01
CA SER A 20 2.95 2.47 8.83
C SER A 20 2.69 1.60 7.60
N VAL A 21 2.18 2.20 6.53
CA VAL A 21 1.92 1.53 5.24
C VAL A 21 2.58 2.34 4.14
N ALA A 22 3.37 1.68 3.29
CA ALA A 22 3.95 2.28 2.10
C ALA A 22 3.51 1.53 0.83
N THR A 23 3.21 2.29 -0.21
CA THR A 23 2.79 1.77 -1.53
C THR A 23 3.60 2.42 -2.64
N THR A 24 3.56 1.83 -3.84
CA THR A 24 4.31 2.32 -5.00
C THR A 24 3.78 3.67 -5.49
N LEU A 25 4.63 4.70 -5.63
CA LEU A 25 4.15 6.01 -6.08
C LEU A 25 3.61 6.02 -7.53
N GLN A 26 4.21 5.19 -8.39
CA GLN A 26 3.82 5.08 -9.79
C GLN A 26 2.62 4.13 -9.95
N ARG A 27 1.81 4.36 -10.99
CA ARG A 27 0.78 3.39 -11.35
C ARG A 27 1.44 2.12 -11.86
N SER A 28 1.08 1.00 -11.26
CA SER A 28 1.38 -0.32 -11.77
C SER A 28 0.13 -0.88 -12.45
N ARG A 29 0.30 -1.59 -13.58
CA ARG A 29 -0.81 -2.31 -14.24
C ARG A 29 -1.43 -3.32 -13.28
N GLY A 30 -0.60 -3.89 -12.40
CA GLY A 30 -0.94 -4.82 -11.33
C GLY A 30 -1.84 -4.29 -10.21
N GLY A 31 -2.17 -3.00 -10.19
CA GLY A 31 -2.77 -2.35 -9.02
C GLY A 31 -1.72 -1.79 -8.06
N GLN A 32 -2.18 -1.27 -6.93
CA GLN A 32 -1.36 -0.52 -5.99
C GLN A 32 -0.84 -1.44 -4.88
N PHE A 33 0.31 -2.08 -5.09
CA PHE A 33 0.88 -3.00 -4.10
C PHE A 33 1.31 -2.30 -2.80
N VAL A 34 1.12 -3.00 -1.69
CA VAL A 34 1.74 -2.65 -0.41
C VAL A 34 3.18 -3.12 -0.45
N ALA A 35 4.12 -2.17 -0.50
CA ALA A 35 5.55 -2.44 -0.57
C ALA A 35 6.15 -2.65 0.83
N HIS A 36 5.56 -2.05 1.86
CA HIS A 36 5.99 -2.20 3.23
C HIS A 36 4.84 -1.93 4.19
N VAL A 37 4.80 -2.69 5.29
CA VAL A 37 3.90 -2.46 6.41
C VAL A 37 4.65 -2.71 7.71
N LYS A 38 4.39 -1.89 8.74
CA LYS A 38 5.02 -2.04 10.05
C LYS A 38 4.11 -1.54 11.16
N ALA A 39 3.86 -2.38 12.17
CA ALA A 39 3.23 -1.93 13.40
C ALA A 39 4.23 -1.10 14.25
N LEU A 40 3.73 -0.03 14.84
CA LEU A 40 4.48 0.96 15.58
C LEU A 40 3.84 1.13 16.97
N PRO A 41 4.21 0.28 17.95
CA PRO A 41 3.74 0.41 19.32
C PRO A 41 4.33 1.67 19.99
N GLY A 42 3.69 2.13 21.06
CA GLY A 42 4.04 3.32 21.84
C GLY A 42 3.43 4.62 21.31
N ASN A 43 2.42 4.55 20.44
CA ASN A 43 1.75 5.68 19.78
C ASN A 43 2.72 6.79 19.32
N PRO A 44 3.78 6.46 18.55
CA PRO A 44 4.78 7.44 18.17
C PRO A 44 4.18 8.52 17.28
N TYR A 45 4.71 9.74 17.37
CA TYR A 45 4.37 10.80 16.43
C TYR A 45 4.86 10.45 15.02
N ASP A 46 3.99 10.59 14.02
CA ASP A 46 4.25 10.08 12.66
C ASP A 46 5.55 10.66 12.07
N GLY A 47 5.84 11.94 12.31
CA GLY A 47 7.09 12.59 11.86
C GLY A 47 8.37 11.93 12.39
N HIS A 48 8.32 11.27 13.54
CA HIS A 48 9.49 10.58 14.13
C HIS A 48 9.68 9.15 13.59
N THR A 49 8.73 8.64 12.81
CA THR A 49 8.76 7.25 12.33
C THR A 49 9.55 7.10 11.03
N LEU A 50 9.81 8.18 10.28
CA LEU A 50 10.51 8.12 9.00
C LEU A 50 11.94 7.60 9.13
N ALA A 51 12.65 7.95 10.21
CA ALA A 51 14.01 7.49 10.48
C ALA A 51 14.12 5.96 10.51
N THR A 52 13.08 5.31 11.04
CA THR A 52 13.06 3.86 11.26
C THR A 52 12.38 3.11 10.12
N VAL A 53 11.36 3.71 9.51
CA VAL A 53 10.57 3.09 8.44
C VAL A 53 11.33 3.13 7.11
N ILE A 54 11.99 4.24 6.76
CA ILE A 54 12.67 4.38 5.46
C ILE A 54 13.76 3.31 5.25
N PRO A 55 14.70 3.07 6.19
CA PRO A 55 15.67 1.98 6.05
C PRO A 55 15.00 0.62 5.97
N ALA A 56 13.96 0.38 6.77
CA ALA A 56 13.24 -0.90 6.76
C ALA A 56 12.55 -1.17 5.40
N ILE A 57 12.01 -0.13 4.75
CA ILE A 57 11.47 -0.24 3.39
C ILE A 57 12.56 -0.65 2.41
N GLU A 58 13.73 -0.01 2.47
CA GLU A 58 14.83 -0.31 1.54
C GLU A 58 15.42 -1.70 1.74
N THR A 59 15.57 -2.14 3.00
CA THR A 59 15.99 -3.50 3.30
C THR A 59 14.99 -4.52 2.76
N ALA A 60 13.68 -4.25 2.90
CA ALA A 60 12.64 -5.15 2.41
C ALA A 60 12.57 -5.18 0.87
N ILE A 61 12.76 -4.04 0.21
CA ILE A 61 12.72 -3.93 -1.26
C ILE A 61 14.05 -4.33 -1.92
N GLY A 62 15.16 -4.19 -1.20
CA GLY A 62 16.52 -4.37 -1.74
C GLY A 62 17.01 -3.21 -2.63
N ALA A 63 16.36 -2.05 -2.58
CA ALA A 63 16.69 -0.89 -3.43
C ALA A 63 16.54 0.45 -2.70
N ASN A 64 17.32 1.45 -3.12
CA ASN A 64 17.24 2.81 -2.55
C ASN A 64 15.99 3.55 -3.04
N LEU A 65 15.32 4.26 -2.13
CA LEU A 65 14.13 5.04 -2.43
C LEU A 65 14.51 6.37 -3.09
N GLY A 66 14.30 6.48 -4.41
CA GLY A 66 14.58 7.70 -5.16
C GLY A 66 13.59 8.85 -4.90
N LYS A 67 12.36 8.56 -4.47
CA LYS A 67 11.33 9.56 -4.19
C LYS A 67 10.33 9.04 -3.16
N ILE A 68 10.10 9.82 -2.11
CA ILE A 68 9.22 9.48 -1.00
C ILE A 68 8.18 10.59 -0.88
N VAL A 69 6.91 10.22 -0.80
CA VAL A 69 5.81 11.19 -0.68
C VAL A 69 4.96 10.80 0.52
N VAL A 70 4.78 11.72 1.46
CA VAL A 70 4.20 11.42 2.78
C VAL A 70 3.04 12.35 3.14
N ASP A 71 2.26 11.95 4.13
CA ASP A 71 1.18 12.75 4.67
C ASP A 71 1.65 13.98 5.45
N ALA A 72 0.76 14.97 5.60
CA ALA A 72 1.07 16.18 6.35
C ALA A 72 1.35 15.90 7.84
N GLY A 73 0.90 14.74 8.37
CA GLY A 73 1.23 14.28 9.71
C GLY A 73 2.71 13.91 9.90
N TYR A 74 3.43 13.64 8.81
CA TYR A 74 4.88 13.36 8.82
C TYR A 74 5.74 14.63 8.78
N ARG A 75 5.17 15.79 9.13
CA ARG A 75 5.95 17.03 9.32
C ARG A 75 6.86 16.87 10.53
N GLY A 76 8.07 17.43 10.44
CA GLY A 76 9.09 17.31 11.48
C GLY A 76 10.31 16.54 10.98
N HIS A 77 11.50 17.08 11.24
CA HIS A 77 12.76 16.55 10.77
C HIS A 77 13.05 15.20 11.43
N ASN A 78 13.05 14.10 10.66
CA ASN A 78 13.64 12.82 11.06
C ASN A 78 13.79 11.81 9.89
N ALA A 79 13.70 12.23 8.63
CA ALA A 79 14.19 11.36 7.56
C ALA A 79 15.73 11.24 7.67
N PRO A 80 16.35 10.10 7.33
CA PRO A 80 17.80 9.98 7.24
C PRO A 80 18.40 11.15 6.44
N LYS A 81 19.52 11.72 6.92
CA LYS A 81 20.10 12.97 6.37
C LYS A 81 20.34 12.90 4.85
N ASP A 82 20.72 11.72 4.36
CA ASP A 82 20.93 11.38 2.96
C ASP A 82 19.64 11.37 2.10
N LYS A 83 18.46 11.35 2.74
CA LYS A 83 17.15 11.26 2.07
C LYS A 83 16.20 12.40 2.39
N MET A 84 16.59 13.35 3.23
CA MET A 84 15.76 14.53 3.53
C MET A 84 15.27 15.23 2.25
N PHE A 85 16.13 15.37 1.24
CA PHE A 85 15.77 16.00 -0.04
C PHE A 85 14.88 15.13 -0.94
N LYS A 86 14.76 13.83 -0.65
CA LYS A 86 13.91 12.89 -1.40
C LYS A 86 12.50 12.76 -0.81
N VAL A 87 12.26 13.32 0.38
CA VAL A 87 10.97 13.27 1.08
C VAL A 87 10.15 14.52 0.77
N HIS A 88 8.99 14.32 0.14
CA HIS A 88 8.02 15.37 -0.15
C HIS A 88 6.79 15.22 0.75
N VAL A 89 6.64 16.14 1.69
CA VAL A 89 5.51 16.18 2.62
C VAL A 89 4.32 16.91 2.00
N ALA A 90 3.10 16.46 2.26
CA ALA A 90 1.92 17.17 1.79
C ALA A 90 1.67 18.51 2.50
N GLY A 91 1.03 19.42 1.77
CA GLY A 91 0.65 20.74 2.25
C GLY A 91 1.59 21.89 1.83
N TYR A 92 2.71 21.61 1.17
CA TYR A 92 3.45 22.64 0.45
C TYR A 92 2.60 23.16 -0.73
N ARG A 93 2.45 24.48 -0.83
CA ARG A 93 1.63 25.12 -1.88
C ARG A 93 2.45 25.95 -2.87
N ARG A 94 3.68 26.33 -2.53
CA ARG A 94 4.54 27.24 -3.32
C ARG A 94 5.85 26.54 -3.73
N GLY A 95 6.43 26.95 -4.86
CA GLY A 95 7.75 26.48 -5.33
C GLY A 95 7.82 25.03 -5.81
N LEU A 96 6.67 24.38 -6.09
CA LEU A 96 6.63 22.97 -6.48
C LEU A 96 6.70 22.80 -8.00
N THR A 97 7.60 21.94 -8.47
CA THR A 97 7.63 21.52 -9.88
C THR A 97 6.36 20.75 -10.26
N LYS A 98 6.01 20.74 -11.55
CA LYS A 98 4.85 19.97 -12.07
C LYS A 98 4.93 18.48 -11.68
N ALA A 99 6.14 17.91 -11.68
CA ALA A 99 6.39 16.52 -11.29
C ALA A 99 6.09 16.26 -9.82
N ILE A 100 6.53 17.14 -8.90
CA ILE A 100 6.25 17.00 -7.47
C ILE A 100 4.76 17.20 -7.19
N LYS A 101 4.11 18.18 -7.84
CA LYS A 101 2.66 18.40 -7.72
C LYS A 101 1.85 17.19 -8.18
N ARG A 102 2.28 16.49 -9.23
CA ARG A 102 1.66 15.22 -9.67
C ARG A 102 1.87 14.12 -8.65
N ALA A 103 3.08 13.97 -8.12
CA ALA A 103 3.39 12.98 -7.08
C ALA A 103 2.57 13.18 -5.80
N LEU A 104 2.46 14.42 -5.31
CA LEU A 104 1.64 14.77 -4.14
C LEU A 104 0.16 14.46 -4.34
N ARG A 105 -0.39 14.69 -5.55
CA ARG A 105 -1.77 14.27 -5.88
C ARG A 105 -1.92 12.75 -5.89
N ARG A 106 -0.91 12.02 -6.37
CA ARG A 106 -0.94 10.55 -6.45
C ARG A 106 -0.85 9.85 -5.11
N ARG A 107 -0.22 10.46 -4.11
CA ARG A 107 -0.17 9.96 -2.73
C ARG A 107 -1.55 9.51 -2.21
N ALA A 108 -2.63 10.20 -2.59
CA ALA A 108 -4.00 9.84 -2.19
C ALA A 108 -4.42 8.42 -2.61
N ALA A 109 -3.69 7.76 -3.51
CA ALA A 109 -3.91 6.35 -3.85
C ALA A 109 -3.62 5.39 -2.69
N VAL A 110 -2.89 5.80 -1.65
CA VAL A 110 -2.67 4.96 -0.45
C VAL A 110 -3.93 4.82 0.41
N GLU A 111 -4.81 5.83 0.41
CA GLU A 111 -6.04 5.85 1.20
C GLU A 111 -6.99 4.68 0.89
N PRO A 112 -7.35 4.40 -0.39
CA PRO A 112 -8.16 3.23 -0.70
C PRO A 112 -7.45 1.92 -0.35
N VAL A 113 -6.12 1.84 -0.48
CA VAL A 113 -5.37 0.65 -0.03
C VAL A 113 -5.52 0.43 1.46
N ILE A 114 -5.36 1.48 2.28
CA ILE A 114 -5.58 1.42 3.72
C ILE A 114 -7.04 1.03 4.04
N GLY A 115 -8.00 1.53 3.26
CA GLY A 115 -9.40 1.14 3.33
C GLY A 115 -9.59 -0.38 3.14
N HIS A 116 -9.09 -0.92 2.03
CA HIS A 116 -9.13 -2.35 1.72
C HIS A 116 -8.42 -3.20 2.78
N LEU A 117 -7.24 -2.77 3.25
CA LEU A 117 -6.53 -3.46 4.34
C LEU A 117 -7.40 -3.58 5.59
N LYS A 118 -8.09 -2.49 5.96
CA LYS A 118 -8.95 -2.46 7.16
C LYS A 118 -10.22 -3.29 7.00
N GLN A 119 -10.90 -3.17 5.86
CA GLN A 119 -12.23 -3.74 5.63
C GLN A 119 -12.16 -5.18 5.09
N ASP A 120 -11.41 -5.39 4.03
CA ASP A 120 -11.41 -6.66 3.27
C ASP A 120 -10.36 -7.64 3.79
N HIS A 121 -9.24 -7.13 4.30
CA HIS A 121 -8.13 -7.94 4.80
C HIS A 121 -7.97 -7.90 6.32
N ARG A 122 -9.03 -7.49 7.04
CA ARG A 122 -9.19 -7.62 8.49
C ARG A 122 -8.15 -6.87 9.35
N MET A 123 -7.35 -5.96 8.79
CA MET A 123 -6.44 -5.12 9.57
C MET A 123 -7.16 -4.31 10.64
N GLY A 124 -8.46 -3.99 10.43
CA GLY A 124 -9.29 -3.27 11.39
C GLY A 124 -9.77 -4.10 12.59
N ARG A 125 -9.52 -5.42 12.63
CA ARG A 125 -9.92 -6.32 13.73
C ARG A 125 -8.78 -7.27 14.06
N ASN A 126 -8.00 -6.95 15.09
CA ASN A 126 -6.94 -7.83 15.56
C ASN A 126 -7.46 -8.77 16.68
N PHE A 127 -7.28 -10.08 16.50
CA PHE A 127 -7.57 -11.11 17.50
C PHE A 127 -6.29 -11.72 18.09
N LEU A 128 -5.12 -11.33 17.58
CA LEU A 128 -3.83 -11.82 18.01
C LEU A 128 -3.35 -11.04 19.23
N ALA A 129 -2.71 -11.75 20.16
CA ALA A 129 -2.30 -11.19 21.43
C ALA A 129 -1.04 -10.31 21.31
N PHE A 130 -1.03 -9.23 22.10
CA PHE A 130 0.12 -8.35 22.32
C PHE A 130 0.69 -7.69 21.05
N THR A 131 1.83 -7.02 21.22
CA THR A 131 2.52 -6.25 20.17
C THR A 131 2.94 -7.12 18.99
N GLN A 132 3.35 -8.36 19.23
CA GLN A 132 3.67 -9.31 18.17
C GLN A 132 2.43 -9.68 17.35
N GLY A 133 1.28 -9.82 18.01
CA GLY A 133 0.00 -10.04 17.36
C GLY A 133 -0.40 -8.87 16.46
N ASP A 134 -0.24 -7.63 16.94
CA ASP A 134 -0.49 -6.41 16.15
C ASP A 134 0.41 -6.35 14.90
N ALA A 135 1.69 -6.68 15.04
CA ALA A 135 2.64 -6.75 13.92
C ALA A 135 2.23 -7.83 12.90
N ASN A 136 1.92 -9.04 13.39
CA ASN A 136 1.51 -10.16 12.54
C ASN A 136 0.20 -9.86 11.80
N ASN A 137 -0.80 -9.27 12.46
CA ASN A 137 -2.07 -8.90 11.83
C ASN A 137 -1.86 -7.90 10.68
N ALA A 138 -1.05 -6.86 10.91
CA ALA A 138 -0.74 -5.87 9.88
C ALA A 138 0.00 -6.49 8.68
N MET A 139 0.99 -7.34 8.96
CA MET A 139 1.74 -8.07 7.92
C MET A 139 0.83 -9.00 7.10
N LEU A 140 0.04 -9.85 7.76
CA LEU A 140 -0.84 -10.80 7.09
C LEU A 140 -1.94 -10.11 6.28
N ALA A 141 -2.49 -8.99 6.78
CA ALA A 141 -3.44 -8.20 6.02
C ALA A 141 -2.82 -7.64 4.73
N ALA A 142 -1.59 -7.11 4.79
CA ALA A 142 -0.88 -6.62 3.62
C ALA A 142 -0.52 -7.73 2.62
N VAL A 143 -0.10 -8.89 3.11
CA VAL A 143 0.19 -10.07 2.27
C VAL A 143 -1.10 -10.54 1.58
N GLY A 144 -2.19 -10.67 2.32
CA GLY A 144 -3.50 -11.05 1.77
C GLY A 144 -3.99 -10.07 0.70
N TYR A 145 -3.81 -8.76 0.92
CA TYR A 145 -4.12 -7.74 -0.07
C TYR A 145 -3.29 -7.91 -1.35
N ASN A 146 -1.97 -8.04 -1.22
CA ASN A 146 -1.08 -8.22 -2.38
C ASN A 146 -1.40 -9.52 -3.15
N PHE A 147 -1.73 -10.61 -2.46
CA PHE A 147 -2.16 -11.85 -3.12
C PHE A 147 -3.48 -11.69 -3.86
N SER A 148 -4.44 -10.91 -3.35
CA SER A 148 -5.69 -10.66 -4.07
C SER A 148 -5.45 -9.95 -5.42
N LEU A 149 -4.49 -9.01 -5.48
CA LEU A 149 -4.06 -8.37 -6.73
C LEU A 149 -3.47 -9.38 -7.72
N LEU A 150 -2.61 -10.28 -7.25
CA LEU A 150 -2.01 -11.32 -8.09
C LEU A 150 -3.06 -12.33 -8.58
N LEU A 151 -3.97 -12.77 -7.71
CA LEU A 151 -5.04 -13.70 -8.08
C LEU A 151 -5.99 -13.09 -9.13
N ASN A 152 -6.28 -11.80 -9.06
CA ASN A 152 -7.07 -11.11 -10.09
C ASN A 152 -6.37 -11.16 -11.47
N TRP A 153 -5.06 -11.01 -11.50
CA TRP A 153 -4.27 -11.15 -12.74
C TRP A 153 -4.26 -12.58 -13.25
N LEU A 154 -4.02 -13.55 -12.37
CA LEU A 154 -4.05 -14.97 -12.73
C LEU A 154 -5.44 -15.40 -13.23
N ARG A 155 -6.52 -14.87 -12.66
CA ARG A 155 -7.89 -15.10 -13.14
C ARG A 155 -8.11 -14.60 -14.56
N LEU A 156 -7.61 -13.40 -14.89
CA LEU A 156 -7.69 -12.86 -16.25
C LEU A 156 -6.85 -13.68 -17.24
N LEU A 157 -5.64 -14.05 -16.84
CA LEU A 157 -4.77 -14.90 -17.65
C LEU A 157 -5.39 -16.28 -17.90
N PHE A 158 -5.99 -16.88 -16.87
CA PHE A 158 -6.69 -18.15 -16.98
C PHE A 158 -7.91 -18.04 -17.91
N ALA A 159 -8.71 -16.99 -17.78
CA ALA A 159 -9.84 -16.74 -18.68
C ALA A 159 -9.39 -16.55 -20.14
N TYR A 160 -8.24 -15.91 -20.37
CA TYR A 160 -7.65 -15.76 -21.69
C TYR A 160 -7.26 -17.12 -22.31
N PHE A 161 -6.62 -18.01 -21.54
CA PHE A 161 -6.30 -19.36 -22.02
C PHE A 161 -7.55 -20.19 -22.30
N LEU A 162 -8.59 -20.10 -21.47
CA LEU A 162 -9.86 -20.78 -21.72
C LEU A 162 -10.53 -20.29 -23.02
N ALA A 163 -10.50 -18.98 -23.28
CA ALA A 163 -11.05 -18.41 -24.51
C ALA A 163 -10.30 -18.90 -25.76
N LEU A 164 -8.96 -18.95 -25.72
CA LEU A 164 -8.13 -19.49 -26.80
C LEU A 164 -8.48 -20.95 -27.12
N LEU A 165 -8.61 -21.79 -26.09
CA LEU A 165 -8.98 -23.20 -26.24
C LEU A 165 -10.40 -23.38 -26.80
N ALA A 166 -11.34 -22.51 -26.43
CA ALA A 166 -12.72 -22.54 -26.93
C ALA A 166 -12.86 -22.11 -28.39
N THR A 167 -11.90 -21.33 -28.92
CA THR A 167 -11.90 -20.85 -30.32
C THR A 167 -11.21 -21.79 -31.31
N ALA A 168 -10.93 -23.05 -30.93
CA ALA A 168 -10.37 -24.03 -31.86
C ALA A 168 -11.25 -24.13 -33.13
N PRO A 169 -10.66 -24.05 -34.34
CA PRO A 169 -11.44 -24.02 -35.57
C PRO A 169 -12.23 -25.32 -35.72
N ALA A 170 -13.54 -25.21 -35.95
CA ALA A 170 -14.36 -26.35 -36.34
C ALA A 170 -13.75 -27.00 -37.59
N SER A 171 -13.66 -28.33 -37.59
CA SER A 171 -13.15 -29.07 -38.74
C SER A 171 -13.90 -28.64 -40.01
N PRO A 172 -13.20 -28.39 -41.13
CA PRO A 172 -13.87 -28.02 -42.37
C PRO A 172 -14.86 -29.12 -42.74
N VAL A 173 -16.14 -28.72 -42.89
CA VAL A 173 -17.20 -29.62 -43.36
C VAL A 173 -16.79 -30.13 -44.73
N GLN A 174 -16.47 -31.43 -44.82
CA GLN A 174 -16.20 -32.04 -46.11
C GLN A 174 -17.50 -32.06 -46.93
N PRO A 175 -17.47 -31.59 -48.19
CA PRO A 175 -18.65 -31.65 -49.04
C PRO A 175 -19.04 -33.12 -49.26
N ARG A 176 -20.32 -33.44 -49.02
CA ARG A 176 -20.86 -34.76 -49.37
C ARG A 176 -20.78 -34.91 -50.88
N SER A 177 -19.98 -35.87 -51.35
CA SER A 177 -19.98 -36.31 -52.74
C SER A 177 -21.35 -36.90 -53.09
N ALA A 178 -21.94 -36.40 -54.19
CA ALA A 178 -23.21 -36.84 -54.75
C ALA A 178 -23.10 -38.22 -55.41
#